data_AF-A0A938AUJ2-F1
#
_entry.id   AF-A0A938AUJ2-F1
#
_cell.length_a   1.000
_cell.length_b   1.000
_cell.length_c   1.000
_cell.angle_alpha   90.00
_cell.angle_beta   90.00
_cell.angle_gamma   90.00
#
_symmetry.space_group_name_H-M   'P 1'
#
loop_
_entity.id
_entity.type
_entity.pdbx_description
1 polymer ?
#
loop_
_entity_poly.entity_id
_entity_poly.type
_entity_poly.pdbx_seq_one_letter_code
_entity_poly.pdbx_strand_id
1 'polypeptide(L)'
;MATTAETDRRAETGGRAARLWIRLTVFLLLLAGVCLPVVSADTAVAAPVTCGDGAWVWQNPLPTGMTMTDVDFVDARHGWTVGSFGTVLRTADGGASWQRQATGTRGLMSGLDFRSRTSGLIVGADGYVARTTNAGRHWSKRRSRTKADLLAVTYAD
;
A
#
# COMPACT_ATOMS: atom_id res chain seq x y z
N MET A 1 63.56 -42.52 38.90
CA MET A 1 64.55 -42.02 37.92
C MET A 1 63.80 -41.86 36.60
N ALA A 2 63.71 -40.61 36.10
CA ALA A 2 63.40 -40.20 34.72
C ALA A 2 62.03 -40.59 34.09
N THR A 3 61.28 -39.78 33.32
CA THR A 3 61.28 -38.35 32.96
C THR A 3 59.93 -38.08 32.26
N THR A 4 59.26 -36.98 32.60
CA THR A 4 58.08 -36.43 31.92
C THR A 4 58.54 -35.42 30.86
N ALA A 5 58.31 -35.66 29.57
CA ALA A 5 58.35 -34.63 28.51
C ALA A 5 57.94 -35.21 27.14
N GLU A 6 56.65 -35.42 26.90
CA GLU A 6 56.17 -35.68 25.53
C GLU A 6 54.71 -35.23 25.35
N THR A 7 54.46 -33.92 25.47
CA THR A 7 53.13 -33.37 25.14
C THR A 7 53.19 -31.92 24.66
N ASP A 8 54.21 -31.55 23.86
CA ASP A 8 54.30 -30.17 23.35
C ASP A 8 55.00 -30.03 21.99
N ARG A 9 54.46 -30.67 20.92
CA ARG A 9 54.88 -30.38 19.53
C ARG A 9 53.78 -30.41 18.46
N ARG A 10 52.49 -30.52 18.81
CA ARG A 10 51.40 -30.59 17.81
C ARG A 10 50.57 -29.32 17.62
N ALA A 11 50.84 -28.22 18.34
CA ALA A 11 49.97 -27.04 18.32
C ALA A 11 50.39 -25.91 17.35
N GLU A 12 51.62 -25.88 16.82
CA GLU A 12 52.13 -24.68 16.13
C GLU A 12 51.92 -24.61 14.61
N THR A 13 51.53 -25.71 13.95
CA THR A 13 51.41 -25.75 12.48
C THR A 13 50.07 -25.26 11.92
N GLY A 14 49.02 -25.12 12.74
CA GLY A 14 47.67 -24.72 12.28
C GLY A 14 47.46 -23.20 12.07
N GLY A 15 48.19 -22.34 12.80
CA GLY A 15 47.95 -20.90 12.80
C GLY A 15 48.53 -20.14 11.60
N ARG A 16 49.61 -20.66 11.00
CA ARG A 16 50.28 -19.99 9.86
C ARG A 16 49.50 -20.17 8.55
N ALA A 17 48.87 -21.33 8.35
CA ALA A 17 48.00 -21.58 7.20
C ALA A 17 46.73 -20.71 7.28
N ALA A 18 45.99 -20.72 8.39
CA ALA A 18 44.76 -19.94 8.54
C ALA A 18 44.96 -18.42 8.31
N ARG A 19 46.09 -17.86 8.78
CA ARG A 19 46.44 -16.45 8.58
C ARG A 19 46.81 -16.12 7.13
N LEU A 20 47.32 -17.08 6.36
CA LEU A 20 47.61 -16.91 4.93
C LEU A 20 46.33 -17.01 4.09
N TRP A 21 45.41 -17.92 4.44
CA TRP A 21 44.11 -18.08 3.76
C TRP A 21 43.18 -16.88 3.97
N ILE A 22 43.15 -16.27 5.15
CA ILE A 22 42.38 -15.04 5.43
C ILE A 22 42.98 -13.85 4.66
N ARG A 23 44.31 -13.76 4.55
CA ARG A 23 44.97 -12.68 3.79
C ARG A 23 44.80 -12.83 2.28
N LEU A 24 44.73 -14.05 1.75
CA LEU A 24 44.43 -14.30 0.33
C LEU A 24 42.96 -14.03 -0.01
N THR A 25 42.01 -14.39 0.85
CA THR A 25 40.57 -14.17 0.62
C THR A 25 40.17 -12.70 0.70
N VAL A 26 40.76 -11.92 1.60
CA VAL A 26 40.55 -10.46 1.68
C VAL A 26 41.19 -9.74 0.48
N PHE A 27 42.32 -10.24 -0.04
CA PHE A 27 42.96 -9.68 -1.24
C PHE A 27 42.22 -10.04 -2.54
N LEU A 28 41.59 -11.23 -2.61
CA LEU A 28 40.78 -11.63 -3.76
C LEU A 28 39.42 -10.91 -3.83
N LEU A 29 38.87 -10.46 -2.69
CA LEU A 29 37.65 -9.65 -2.63
C LEU A 29 37.85 -8.17 -3.01
N LEU A 30 39.11 -7.69 -3.08
CA LEU A 30 39.43 -6.32 -3.50
C LEU A 30 39.65 -6.17 -5.03
N LEU A 31 39.58 -7.26 -5.80
CA LEU A 31 39.76 -7.29 -7.26
C LEU A 31 38.46 -7.45 -8.07
N ALA A 32 37.31 -7.69 -7.40
CA ALA A 32 36.01 -7.66 -8.04
C ALA A 32 35.38 -6.28 -7.85
N GLY A 33 35.43 -5.46 -8.90
CA GLY A 33 34.70 -4.19 -8.98
C GLY A 33 33.19 -4.40 -8.92
N VAL A 34 32.66 -4.66 -7.73
CA VAL A 34 31.24 -4.59 -7.45
C VAL A 34 30.91 -3.12 -7.23
N CYS A 35 30.71 -2.41 -8.35
CA CYS A 35 30.02 -1.14 -8.35
C CYS A 35 28.54 -1.45 -8.06
N LEU A 36 28.12 -1.31 -6.80
CA LEU A 36 26.70 -1.28 -6.48
C LEU A 36 26.12 -0.08 -7.22
N PRO A 37 25.08 -0.24 -8.08
CA PRO A 37 24.39 0.92 -8.58
C PRO A 37 23.70 1.59 -7.38
N VAL A 38 24.17 2.77 -6.99
CA VAL A 38 23.32 3.71 -6.27
C VAL A 38 22.23 4.12 -7.26
N VAL A 39 21.11 3.39 -7.23
CA VAL A 39 19.86 3.93 -7.76
C VAL A 39 19.40 4.94 -6.73
N SER A 40 19.78 6.20 -6.93
CA SER A 40 19.07 7.30 -6.31
C SER A 40 17.70 7.34 -7.00
N ALA A 41 16.72 6.67 -6.41
CA ALA A 41 15.33 6.93 -6.73
C ALA A 41 14.97 8.29 -6.13
N ASP A 42 15.41 9.37 -6.77
CA ASP A 42 14.80 10.68 -6.58
C ASP A 42 13.46 10.65 -7.32
N THR A 43 12.50 9.92 -6.77
CA THR A 43 11.11 10.25 -7.03
C THR A 43 10.91 11.58 -6.32
N ALA A 44 10.88 12.65 -7.10
CA ALA A 44 10.44 13.95 -6.62
C ALA A 44 9.01 13.80 -6.08
N VAL A 45 8.88 13.51 -4.78
CA VAL A 45 7.62 13.60 -4.06
C VAL A 45 7.28 15.09 -4.06
N ALA A 46 6.10 15.43 -4.59
CA ALA A 46 5.62 16.80 -4.61
C ALA A 46 5.78 17.42 -3.20
N ALA A 47 6.47 18.55 -3.13
CA ALA A 47 6.72 19.24 -1.87
C ALA A 47 5.39 19.47 -1.14
N PRO A 48 5.31 19.17 0.16
CA PRO A 48 4.05 19.21 0.85
C PRO A 48 3.57 20.64 1.05
N VAL A 49 2.27 20.84 0.90
CA VAL A 49 1.65 22.14 1.14
C VAL A 49 1.44 22.28 2.65
N THR A 50 2.18 23.16 3.30
CA THR A 50 2.05 23.42 4.74
C THR A 50 1.00 24.49 5.00
N CYS A 51 -0.08 24.11 5.66
CA CYS A 51 -0.92 25.04 6.43
C CYS A 51 -1.27 24.39 7.77
N GLY A 52 -0.57 24.81 8.83
CA GLY A 52 -0.81 24.41 10.23
C GLY A 52 -0.33 22.99 10.58
N ASP A 53 0.68 22.89 11.44
CA ASP A 53 1.17 21.71 12.20
C ASP A 53 1.49 20.40 11.45
N GLY A 54 1.38 20.39 10.13
CA GLY A 54 1.76 19.28 9.28
C GLY A 54 1.77 19.70 7.83
N ALA A 55 2.72 19.17 7.07
CA ALA A 55 2.80 19.40 5.66
C ALA A 55 1.87 18.40 4.96
N TRP A 56 0.78 18.86 4.33
CA TRP A 56 -0.12 17.99 3.59
C TRP A 56 0.61 17.46 2.35
N VAL A 57 0.91 16.17 2.36
CA VAL A 57 1.50 15.46 1.21
C VAL A 57 0.37 14.71 0.50
N TRP A 58 0.32 14.83 -0.82
CA TRP A 58 -0.53 13.97 -1.64
C TRP A 58 -0.22 12.50 -1.38
N GLN A 59 -1.22 11.73 -0.95
CA GLN A 59 -1.14 10.29 -0.81
C GLN A 59 -1.78 9.59 -2.02
N ASN A 60 -1.43 8.31 -2.21
CA ASN A 60 -1.94 7.50 -3.31
C ASN A 60 -3.45 7.19 -3.11
N PRO A 61 -4.31 7.20 -4.15
CA PRO A 61 -4.02 7.54 -5.53
C PRO A 61 -3.63 9.00 -5.66
N LEU A 62 -2.52 9.23 -6.36
CA LEU A 62 -2.22 10.56 -6.88
C LEU A 62 -3.44 11.03 -7.69
N PRO A 63 -3.68 12.35 -7.79
CA PRO A 63 -4.84 12.90 -8.47
C PRO A 63 -5.09 12.19 -9.80
N THR A 64 -6.16 11.39 -9.85
CA THR A 64 -6.45 10.50 -10.98
C THR A 64 -7.03 11.24 -12.18
N GLY A 65 -7.18 12.56 -12.08
CA GLY A 65 -7.93 13.41 -13.01
C GLY A 65 -9.46 13.23 -12.90
N MET A 66 -9.93 12.30 -12.07
CA MET A 66 -11.35 12.08 -11.83
C MET A 66 -11.79 12.81 -10.57
N THR A 67 -12.92 13.53 -10.65
CA THR A 67 -13.54 14.16 -9.50
C THR A 67 -14.08 13.09 -8.56
N MET A 68 -13.55 13.02 -7.35
CA MET A 68 -14.14 12.24 -6.25
C MET A 68 -15.24 13.08 -5.61
N THR A 69 -16.35 12.43 -5.30
CA THR A 69 -17.57 13.08 -4.81
C THR A 69 -17.84 12.79 -3.35
N ASP A 70 -17.39 11.63 -2.86
CA ASP A 70 -17.64 11.21 -1.49
C ASP A 70 -16.57 10.21 -1.00
N VAL A 71 -16.40 10.14 0.32
CA VAL A 71 -15.46 9.24 1.00
C VAL A 71 -16.01 8.85 2.37
N ASP A 72 -15.93 7.56 2.71
CA ASP A 72 -16.32 7.04 4.01
C ASP A 72 -15.27 6.06 4.55
N PHE A 73 -15.09 6.08 5.87
CA PHE A 73 -14.20 5.20 6.61
C PHE A 73 -14.94 4.57 7.79
N VAL A 74 -15.00 3.24 7.79
CA VAL A 74 -15.61 2.48 8.90
C VAL A 74 -14.66 2.30 10.08
N ASP A 75 -13.36 2.50 9.85
CA ASP A 75 -12.30 2.56 10.85
C ASP A 75 -11.06 3.23 10.26
N ALA A 76 -10.00 3.38 11.07
CA ALA A 76 -8.76 4.05 10.65
C ALA A 76 -8.02 3.39 9.46
N ARG A 77 -8.39 2.17 9.04
CA ARG A 77 -7.71 1.43 7.96
C ARG A 77 -8.57 1.19 6.74
N HIS A 78 -9.89 1.07 6.90
CA HIS A 78 -10.78 0.65 5.83
C HIS A 78 -11.69 1.79 5.42
N GLY A 79 -11.56 2.19 4.16
CA GLY A 79 -12.35 3.25 3.57
C GLY A 79 -12.67 3.01 2.11
N TRP A 80 -13.66 3.74 1.63
CA TRP A 80 -14.14 3.73 0.26
C TRP A 80 -14.34 5.16 -0.22
N THR A 81 -14.08 5.40 -1.50
CA THR A 81 -14.39 6.66 -2.16
C THR A 81 -15.07 6.39 -3.48
N VAL A 82 -15.95 7.30 -3.88
CA VAL A 82 -16.61 7.24 -5.18
C VAL A 82 -16.43 8.54 -5.94
N GLY A 83 -16.71 8.49 -7.25
CA GLY A 83 -16.63 9.67 -8.08
C GLY A 83 -17.12 9.48 -9.50
N SER A 84 -16.64 10.37 -10.37
CA SER A 84 -16.94 10.38 -11.80
C SER A 84 -16.56 9.06 -12.50
N PHE A 85 -17.20 8.80 -13.64
CA PHE A 85 -16.95 7.63 -14.49
C PHE A 85 -17.17 6.28 -13.78
N GLY A 86 -18.10 6.21 -12.84
CA GLY A 86 -18.41 5.01 -12.06
C GLY A 86 -17.26 4.59 -11.15
N THR A 87 -16.38 5.52 -10.79
CA THR A 87 -15.21 5.24 -9.97
C THR A 87 -15.65 4.87 -8.57
N VAL A 88 -15.17 3.72 -8.11
CA VAL A 88 -15.24 3.28 -6.72
C VAL A 88 -13.87 2.73 -6.38
N LEU A 89 -13.27 3.27 -5.34
CA LEU A 89 -11.98 2.81 -4.83
C LEU A 89 -12.13 2.36 -3.37
N ARG A 90 -11.29 1.42 -2.96
CA ARG A 90 -11.23 0.91 -1.59
C ARG A 90 -9.80 0.92 -1.08
N THR A 91 -9.61 1.32 0.17
CA THR A 91 -8.37 1.15 0.93
C THR A 91 -8.53 0.13 2.07
N ALA A 92 -7.43 -0.49 2.46
CA ALA A 92 -7.31 -1.36 3.65
C ALA A 92 -6.10 -0.99 4.53
N ASP A 93 -5.47 0.13 4.22
CA ASP A 93 -4.24 0.64 4.83
C ASP A 93 -4.34 2.14 5.16
N GLY A 94 -5.56 2.63 5.43
CA GLY A 94 -5.79 4.00 5.90
C GLY A 94 -5.61 5.06 4.81
N GLY A 95 -5.78 4.67 3.55
CA GLY A 95 -5.65 5.56 2.40
C GLY A 95 -4.24 5.64 1.82
N ALA A 96 -3.30 4.80 2.27
CA ALA A 96 -1.96 4.72 1.67
C ALA A 96 -1.98 4.04 0.30
N SER A 97 -2.92 3.12 0.05
CA SER A 97 -3.20 2.56 -1.27
C SER A 97 -4.68 2.33 -1.49
N TRP A 98 -5.10 2.45 -2.75
CA TRP A 98 -6.49 2.27 -3.14
C TRP A 98 -6.63 1.35 -4.33
N GLN A 99 -7.64 0.49 -4.26
CA GLN A 99 -7.93 -0.54 -5.26
C GLN A 99 -9.29 -0.26 -5.89
N ARG A 100 -9.33 -0.19 -7.22
CA ARG A 100 -10.56 0.05 -7.98
C ARG A 100 -11.52 -1.14 -7.88
N GLN A 101 -12.79 -0.85 -7.62
CA GLN A 101 -13.88 -1.82 -7.55
C GLN A 101 -14.80 -1.67 -8.76
N ALA A 102 -15.21 -2.79 -9.36
CA ALA A 102 -16.09 -2.77 -10.53
C ALA A 102 -17.56 -2.65 -10.10
N THR A 103 -18.24 -1.63 -10.61
CA THR A 103 -19.68 -1.36 -10.36
C THR A 103 -20.58 -1.66 -11.56
N GLY A 104 -19.99 -1.93 -12.72
CA GLY A 104 -20.71 -2.21 -13.97
C GLY A 104 -21.36 -0.98 -14.61
N THR A 105 -20.98 0.23 -14.21
CA THR A 105 -21.46 1.48 -14.81
C THR A 105 -20.33 2.49 -14.97
N ARG A 106 -20.56 3.53 -15.78
CA ARG A 106 -19.71 4.71 -15.95
C ARG A 106 -20.40 6.00 -15.50
N GLY A 107 -21.60 5.91 -14.92
CA GLY A 107 -22.32 7.07 -14.40
C GLY A 107 -21.60 7.71 -13.20
N LEU A 108 -21.91 8.98 -12.93
CA LEU A 108 -21.43 9.66 -11.73
C LEU A 108 -21.95 8.94 -10.49
N MET A 109 -21.05 8.63 -9.56
CA MET A 109 -21.43 8.23 -8.21
C MET A 109 -21.44 9.48 -7.35
N SER A 110 -22.50 9.72 -6.60
CA SER A 110 -22.66 10.97 -5.86
C SER A 110 -22.47 10.79 -4.36
N GLY A 111 -22.82 9.60 -3.83
CA GLY A 111 -22.72 9.33 -2.40
C GLY A 111 -22.49 7.87 -2.10
N LEU A 112 -21.87 7.61 -0.96
CA LEU A 112 -21.61 6.29 -0.43
C LEU A 112 -21.77 6.28 1.10
N ASP A 113 -22.16 5.14 1.65
CA ASP A 113 -22.20 4.96 3.11
C ASP A 113 -21.98 3.48 3.47
N PHE A 114 -21.05 3.23 4.39
CA PHE A 114 -20.72 1.91 4.92
C PHE A 114 -21.04 1.80 6.42
N ARG A 115 -22.06 1.00 6.75
CA ARG A 115 -22.35 0.59 8.13
C ARG A 115 -21.34 -0.37 8.77
N SER A 116 -20.44 -0.96 7.96
CA SER A 116 -19.47 -1.96 8.41
C SER A 116 -18.41 -2.23 7.34
N ARG A 117 -17.33 -2.94 7.70
CA ARG A 117 -16.25 -3.34 6.76
C ARG A 117 -16.71 -4.12 5.53
N THR A 118 -17.88 -4.75 5.56
CA THR A 118 -18.36 -5.61 4.47
C THR A 118 -19.62 -5.09 3.79
N SER A 119 -20.41 -4.26 4.46
CA SER A 119 -21.72 -3.82 3.98
C SER A 119 -21.77 -2.31 3.80
N GLY A 120 -22.13 -1.89 2.59
CA GLY A 120 -22.33 -0.48 2.24
C GLY A 120 -23.26 -0.30 1.05
N LEU A 121 -23.65 0.95 0.83
CA LEU A 121 -24.49 1.42 -0.27
C LEU A 121 -23.75 2.49 -1.07
N ILE A 122 -24.02 2.53 -2.37
CA ILE A 122 -23.61 3.62 -3.26
C ILE A 122 -24.82 4.08 -4.07
N VAL A 123 -24.88 5.38 -4.32
CA VAL A 123 -25.91 6.02 -5.13
C VAL A 123 -25.30 6.98 -6.14
N GLY A 124 -26.01 7.23 -7.23
CA GLY A 124 -25.52 8.13 -8.27
C GLY A 124 -26.52 8.44 -9.37
N ALA A 125 -25.97 8.82 -10.52
CA ALA A 125 -26.70 9.24 -11.70
C ALA A 125 -27.71 8.19 -12.21
N ASP A 126 -28.74 8.65 -12.92
CA ASP A 126 -29.76 7.79 -13.54
C ASP A 126 -30.50 6.87 -12.54
N GLY A 127 -30.63 7.33 -11.28
CA GLY A 127 -31.21 6.55 -10.19
C GLY A 127 -30.38 5.31 -9.82
N TYR A 128 -29.07 5.33 -10.06
CA TYR A 128 -28.18 4.21 -9.73
C TYR A 128 -28.17 3.99 -8.22
N VAL A 129 -28.44 2.75 -7.81
CA VAL A 129 -28.30 2.28 -6.43
C VAL A 129 -27.60 0.92 -6.50
N ALA A 130 -26.56 0.73 -5.71
CA ALA A 130 -25.97 -0.59 -5.53
C ALA A 130 -25.59 -0.82 -4.08
N ARG A 131 -25.62 -2.10 -3.68
CA ARG A 131 -25.25 -2.56 -2.35
C ARG A 131 -24.14 -3.57 -2.44
N THR A 132 -23.22 -3.53 -1.49
CA THR A 132 -22.26 -4.60 -1.26
C THR A 132 -22.50 -5.28 0.08
N THR A 133 -22.11 -6.56 0.18
CA THR A 133 -22.02 -7.34 1.43
C THR A 133 -20.67 -8.03 1.55
N ASN A 134 -19.73 -7.69 0.67
CA ASN A 134 -18.40 -8.29 0.60
C ASN A 134 -17.30 -7.24 0.37
N ALA A 135 -17.45 -6.08 1.02
CA ALA A 135 -16.45 -5.00 1.05
C ALA A 135 -16.19 -4.37 -0.33
N GLY A 136 -17.20 -4.32 -1.20
CA GLY A 136 -17.09 -3.73 -2.53
C GLY A 136 -16.48 -4.64 -3.60
N ARG A 137 -16.08 -5.88 -3.25
CA ARG A 137 -15.61 -6.88 -4.23
C ARG A 137 -16.68 -7.20 -5.28
N HIS A 138 -17.94 -7.14 -4.87
CA HIS A 138 -19.09 -7.21 -5.75
C HIS A 138 -20.15 -6.19 -5.32
N TRP A 139 -20.76 -5.53 -6.32
CA TRP A 139 -21.84 -4.57 -6.15
C TRP A 139 -23.10 -5.11 -6.80
N SER A 140 -24.14 -5.34 -6.00
CA SER A 140 -25.45 -5.76 -6.46
C SER A 140 -26.32 -4.53 -6.72
N LYS A 141 -26.62 -4.25 -7.99
CA LYS A 141 -27.50 -3.16 -8.39
C LYS A 141 -28.92 -3.38 -7.84
N ARG A 142 -29.51 -2.34 -7.26
CA ARG A 142 -30.88 -2.33 -6.74
C ARG A 142 -31.74 -1.42 -7.59
N ARG A 143 -33.00 -1.78 -7.79
CA ARG A 143 -33.96 -0.97 -8.53
C ARG A 143 -34.46 0.17 -7.65
N SER A 144 -34.17 1.41 -8.04
CA SER A 144 -34.60 2.64 -7.36
C SER A 144 -36.02 3.09 -7.75
N ARG A 145 -36.52 2.64 -8.90
CA ARG A 145 -37.79 3.08 -9.53
C ARG A 145 -37.81 4.55 -9.95
N THR A 146 -36.68 5.26 -9.88
CA THR A 146 -36.49 6.59 -10.43
C THR A 146 -35.32 6.58 -11.42
N LYS A 147 -35.29 7.57 -12.31
CA LYS A 147 -34.12 7.91 -13.12
C LYS A 147 -33.48 9.21 -12.67
N ALA A 148 -34.03 9.87 -11.66
CA ALA A 148 -33.42 11.07 -11.10
C ALA A 148 -32.07 10.72 -10.45
N ASP A 149 -31.14 11.67 -10.52
CA ASP A 149 -29.86 11.54 -9.86
C ASP A 149 -30.05 11.49 -8.35
N LEU A 150 -29.42 10.50 -7.72
CA LEU A 150 -29.39 10.37 -6.28
C LEU A 150 -28.10 11.01 -5.79
N LEU A 151 -28.21 12.00 -4.90
CA LEU A 151 -27.09 12.88 -4.55
C LEU A 151 -26.34 12.42 -3.29
N ALA A 152 -27.04 11.80 -2.36
CA ALA A 152 -26.48 11.33 -1.09
C ALA A 152 -27.23 10.10 -0.59
N VAL A 153 -26.59 9.33 0.29
CA VAL A 153 -27.17 8.18 0.98
C VAL A 153 -26.66 8.17 2.42
N THR A 154 -27.50 7.73 3.34
CA THR A 154 -27.11 7.45 4.72
C THR A 154 -27.94 6.28 5.24
N TYR A 155 -27.34 5.44 6.07
CA TYR A 155 -28.00 4.45 6.91
C TYR A 155 -28.65 5.18 8.09
N ALA A 156 -29.86 4.75 8.44
CA ALA A 156 -30.43 5.14 9.71
C ALA A 156 -29.63 4.50 10.86
N ASP A 157 -29.48 5.28 11.92
CA ASP A 157 -28.84 4.93 13.19
C ASP A 157 -29.67 3.95 14.05
#